data_AF-A0A8T0A049-F1
#
_entry.id   AF-A0A8T0A049-F1
#
_cell.length_a   1.000
_cell.length_b   1.000
_cell.length_c   1.000
_cell.angle_alpha   90.00
_cell.angle_beta   90.00
_cell.angle_gamma   90.00
#
_symmetry.space_group_name_H-M   'P 1'
#
loop_
_entity.id
_entity.type
_entity.pdbx_description
1 polymer ?
#
loop_
_entity_poly.entity_id
_entity_poly.type
_entity_poly.pdbx_seq_one_letter_code
_entity_poly.pdbx_strand_id
1 'polypeptide(L)'
;MNGNILFLYSQRIPLFLSKSNICFCNSRLKGHSHWQNVAKTKMAKDQEKAKKINEFAKKIKVAVKEGFDPAINKKLARVMEDYRKESLPSETFNKLLNRLKDEAKKEKEGETN
;
A
#
# COMPACT_ATOMS: atom_id res chain seq x y z
N MET A 1 -43.42 -63.61 -30.43
CA MET A 1 -43.56 -62.51 -31.41
C MET A 1 -44.71 -61.64 -30.96
N ASN A 2 -44.57 -60.32 -31.18
CA ASN A 2 -45.55 -59.23 -30.93
C ASN A 2 -45.60 -58.83 -29.44
N GLY A 3 -44.91 -57.79 -28.96
CA GLY A 3 -44.94 -56.38 -29.42
C GLY A 3 -46.06 -55.67 -28.66
N ASN A 4 -45.99 -54.42 -28.20
CA ASN A 4 -45.03 -53.34 -28.32
C ASN A 4 -45.52 -52.22 -27.36
N ILE A 5 -44.59 -51.46 -26.79
CA ILE A 5 -44.74 -50.05 -26.39
C ILE A 5 -45.82 -49.64 -25.36
N LEU A 6 -45.36 -49.18 -24.19
CA LEU A 6 -45.68 -47.82 -23.73
C LEU A 6 -44.60 -47.31 -22.77
N PHE A 7 -43.87 -46.36 -23.34
CA PHE A 7 -42.92 -45.44 -22.75
C PHE A 7 -43.70 -44.38 -21.95
N LEU A 8 -43.15 -44.00 -20.79
CA LEU A 8 -43.42 -42.78 -20.00
C LEU A 8 -44.74 -42.69 -19.22
N TYR A 9 -44.59 -42.67 -17.90
CA TYR A 9 -45.03 -41.63 -16.95
C TYR A 9 -44.86 -42.28 -15.57
N SER A 10 -44.40 -41.66 -14.51
CA SER A 10 -43.89 -40.35 -14.21
C SER A 10 -43.44 -40.49 -12.75
N GLN A 11 -42.40 -39.76 -12.39
CA GLN A 11 -41.92 -39.67 -11.03
C GLN A 11 -43.05 -39.30 -10.06
N ARG A 12 -43.26 -40.13 -9.03
CA ARG A 12 -43.93 -39.70 -7.80
C ARG A 12 -43.22 -40.27 -6.58
N ILE A 13 -41.94 -39.93 -6.46
CA ILE A 13 -41.25 -40.03 -5.17
C ILE A 13 -41.80 -38.88 -4.32
N PRO A 14 -42.41 -39.18 -3.16
CA PRO A 14 -43.12 -38.20 -2.36
C PRO A 14 -42.17 -37.11 -1.86
N LEU A 15 -42.67 -35.88 -1.93
CA LEU A 15 -42.15 -34.69 -1.24
C LEU A 15 -41.99 -34.99 0.26
N PHE A 16 -40.82 -35.44 0.68
CA PHE A 16 -40.41 -35.38 2.07
C PHE A 16 -39.64 -34.09 2.29
N LEU A 17 -40.40 -32.99 2.41
CA LEU A 17 -39.91 -31.78 3.07
C LEU A 17 -39.75 -32.10 4.56
N SER A 18 -38.57 -32.59 4.94
CA SER A 18 -38.12 -32.49 6.32
C SER A 18 -37.47 -31.14 6.54
N LYS A 19 -38.12 -30.37 7.41
CA LYS A 19 -37.75 -29.04 7.83
C LYS A 19 -36.37 -29.05 8.50
N SER A 20 -35.52 -28.16 8.00
CA SER A 20 -34.56 -27.36 8.77
C SER A 20 -33.58 -28.10 9.68
N ASN A 21 -32.34 -28.24 9.19
CA ASN A 21 -31.16 -27.79 9.94
C ASN A 21 -30.08 -27.35 8.95
N ILE A 22 -30.41 -26.36 8.11
CA ILE A 22 -29.37 -25.54 7.50
C ILE A 22 -28.73 -24.79 8.66
N CYS A 23 -27.55 -25.24 9.08
CA CYS A 23 -26.70 -24.47 9.97
C CYS A 23 -26.34 -23.18 9.23
N PHE A 24 -27.12 -22.14 9.48
CA PHE A 24 -26.80 -20.77 9.13
C PHE A 24 -25.71 -20.29 10.10
N CYS A 25 -24.54 -20.90 9.99
CA CYS A 25 -23.31 -20.30 10.45
C CYS A 25 -23.10 -19.06 9.58
N ASN A 26 -23.59 -17.92 10.05
CA ASN A 26 -23.36 -16.59 9.49
C ASN A 26 -21.88 -16.14 9.66
N SER A 27 -20.94 -17.09 9.72
CA SER A 27 -19.50 -16.83 9.86
C SER A 27 -18.67 -17.27 8.65
N ARG A 28 -19.31 -17.79 7.59
CA ARG A 28 -18.63 -18.17 6.33
C ARG A 28 -18.02 -17.00 5.53
N LEU A 29 -18.22 -15.75 5.95
CA LEU A 29 -17.71 -14.55 5.26
C LEU A 29 -16.57 -13.81 5.98
N LYS A 30 -15.98 -14.38 7.04
CA LYS A 30 -14.82 -13.77 7.71
C LYS A 30 -13.46 -14.18 7.13
N GLY A 31 -13.40 -15.18 6.24
CA GLY A 31 -12.14 -15.65 5.63
C GLY A 31 -11.77 -14.94 4.33
N HIS A 32 -12.72 -14.71 3.44
CA HIS A 32 -12.45 -14.20 2.09
C HIS A 32 -12.16 -12.70 2.02
N SER A 33 -12.64 -11.92 3.00
CA SER A 33 -12.45 -10.45 3.05
C SER A 33 -11.34 -10.03 4.02
N HIS A 34 -10.80 -10.96 4.82
CA HIS A 34 -9.82 -10.63 5.85
C HIS A 34 -8.52 -10.07 5.25
N TRP A 35 -7.95 -10.77 4.27
CA TRP A 35 -6.76 -10.28 3.58
C TRP A 35 -7.00 -8.94 2.88
N GLN A 36 -8.16 -8.77 2.22
CA GLN A 36 -8.52 -7.53 1.54
C GLN A 36 -8.59 -6.34 2.53
N ASN A 37 -9.16 -6.56 3.71
CA ASN A 37 -9.28 -5.53 4.76
C ASN A 37 -7.92 -5.21 5.40
N VAL A 38 -7.10 -6.22 5.67
CA VAL A 38 -5.72 -6.06 6.18
C VAL A 38 -4.88 -5.28 5.17
N ALA A 39 -4.94 -5.67 3.89
CA ALA A 39 -4.24 -4.99 2.81
C ALA A 39 -4.71 -3.53 2.68
N LYS A 40 -6.01 -3.27 2.61
CA LYS A 40 -6.56 -1.90 2.51
C LYS A 40 -6.11 -1.02 3.67
N THR A 41 -6.17 -1.54 4.89
CA THR A 41 -5.76 -0.80 6.10
C THR A 41 -4.27 -0.50 6.10
N LYS A 42 -3.45 -1.47 5.72
CA LYS A 42 -2.00 -1.32 5.61
C LYS A 42 -1.64 -0.31 4.52
N MET A 43 -2.22 -0.47 3.33
CA MET A 43 -2.01 0.42 2.19
C MET A 43 -2.40 1.87 2.49
N ALA A 44 -3.52 2.12 3.18
CA ALA A 44 -3.91 3.48 3.58
C ALA A 44 -2.82 4.13 4.45
N LYS A 45 -2.35 3.41 5.48
CA LYS A 45 -1.29 3.89 6.37
C LYS A 45 0.04 4.08 5.65
N ASP A 46 0.42 3.16 4.78
CA ASP A 46 1.65 3.26 3.99
C ASP A 46 1.58 4.42 2.99
N GLN A 47 0.40 4.68 2.41
CA GLN A 47 0.18 5.83 1.54
C GLN A 47 0.32 7.16 2.29
N GLU A 48 -0.21 7.26 3.51
CA GLU A 48 -0.04 8.44 4.36
C GLU A 48 1.45 8.69 4.70
N LYS A 49 2.18 7.64 5.07
CA LYS A 49 3.63 7.72 5.30
C LYS A 49 4.39 8.16 4.05
N ALA A 50 4.06 7.59 2.89
CA ALA A 50 4.69 7.94 1.62
C ALA A 50 4.44 9.39 1.22
N LYS A 51 3.22 9.91 1.44
CA LYS A 51 2.89 11.33 1.22
C LYS A 51 3.79 12.24 2.04
N LYS A 52 3.88 12.00 3.35
CA LYS A 52 4.74 12.77 4.26
C LYS A 52 6.20 12.75 3.82
N ILE A 53 6.74 11.57 3.51
CA ILE A 53 8.12 11.43 3.02
C ILE A 53 8.34 12.27 1.75
N ASN A 54 7.40 12.23 0.81
CA ASN A 54 7.49 13.00 -0.43
C ASN A 54 7.42 14.52 -0.19
N GLU A 55 6.59 14.96 0.76
CA GLU A 55 6.53 16.37 1.16
C GLU A 55 7.86 16.84 1.77
N PHE A 56 8.46 16.05 2.66
CA PHE A 56 9.79 16.35 3.18
C PHE A 56 10.87 16.30 2.11
N ALA A 57 10.83 15.34 1.19
CA ALA A 57 11.79 15.24 0.11
C ALA A 57 11.80 16.50 -0.76
N LYS A 58 10.61 17.07 -1.06
CA LYS A 58 10.50 18.35 -1.76
C LYS A 58 11.12 19.50 -0.95
N LYS A 59 10.82 19.58 0.35
CA LYS A 59 11.39 20.61 1.24
C LYS A 59 12.92 20.52 1.32
N ILE A 60 13.47 19.30 1.42
CA ILE A 60 14.92 19.06 1.45
C ILE A 60 15.56 19.50 0.14
N LYS A 61 14.98 19.14 -1.02
CA LYS A 61 15.49 19.58 -2.33
C LYS A 61 15.56 21.10 -2.46
N VAL A 62 14.52 21.81 -2.01
CA VAL A 62 14.52 23.29 -2.04
C VAL A 62 15.57 23.86 -1.09
N ALA A 63 15.66 23.33 0.13
CA ALA A 63 16.64 23.79 1.10
C ALA A 63 18.09 23.57 0.61
N VAL A 64 18.38 22.41 0.01
CA VAL A 64 19.73 22.07 -0.46
C VAL A 64 20.21 22.98 -1.59
N LYS A 65 19.31 23.52 -2.42
CA LYS A 65 19.67 24.52 -3.44
C LYS A 65 20.28 25.79 -2.84
N GLU A 66 19.89 26.17 -1.64
CA GLU A 66 20.41 27.35 -0.94
C GLU A 66 21.72 27.04 -0.19
N GLY A 67 22.04 25.77 0.04
CA GLY A 67 23.25 25.33 0.71
C GLY A 67 23.09 23.95 1.35
N PHE A 68 24.13 23.12 1.27
CA PHE A 68 24.12 21.73 1.73
C PHE A 68 24.40 21.58 3.24
N ASP A 69 25.07 22.55 3.86
CA ASP A 69 25.51 22.44 5.24
C ASP A 69 24.43 22.87 6.26
N PRO A 70 24.10 22.01 7.25
CA PRO A 70 23.08 22.32 8.26
C PRO A 70 23.52 23.43 9.24
N ALA A 71 24.82 23.71 9.35
CA ALA A 71 25.34 24.81 10.16
C ALA A 71 25.12 26.19 9.49
N ILE A 72 25.13 26.22 8.16
CA ILE A 72 24.97 27.43 7.35
C ILE A 72 23.48 27.65 7.04
N ASN A 73 22.73 26.57 6.78
CA ASN A 73 21.34 26.63 6.38
C ASN A 73 20.35 26.25 7.50
N LYS A 74 19.76 27.27 8.12
CA LYS A 74 18.72 27.14 9.15
C LYS A 74 17.46 26.42 8.66
N LYS A 75 17.13 26.52 7.36
CA LYS A 75 15.95 25.82 6.78
C LYS A 75 16.19 24.31 6.74
N LEU A 76 17.39 23.87 6.36
CA LEU A 76 17.75 22.45 6.35
C LEU A 76 17.75 21.87 7.77
N ALA A 77 18.30 22.60 8.74
CA ALA A 77 18.30 22.19 10.16
C ALA A 77 16.87 22.04 10.71
N ARG A 78 15.97 22.99 10.41
CA ARG A 78 14.56 22.90 10.80
C ARG A 78 13.86 21.69 10.18
N VAL A 79 14.08 21.46 8.88
CA VAL A 79 13.52 20.29 8.18
C VAL A 79 14.04 18.97 8.76
N MET A 80 15.31 18.92 9.17
CA MET A 80 15.90 17.75 9.84
C MET A 80 15.29 17.50 11.23
N GLU A 81 14.97 18.55 11.98
CA GLU A 81 14.26 18.44 13.25
C GLU A 81 12.81 17.96 13.04
N ASP A 82 12.07 18.60 12.12
CA ASP A 82 10.69 18.24 11.82
C ASP A 82 10.58 16.79 11.28
N TYR A 83 11.53 16.36 10.45
CA TYR A 83 11.61 14.98 9.96
C TYR A 83 11.78 13.96 11.09
N ARG A 84 12.62 14.28 12.09
CA ARG A 84 12.83 13.44 13.28
C ARG A 84 11.58 13.37 14.16
N LYS A 85 10.87 14.49 14.34
CA LYS A 85 9.61 14.52 15.11
C LYS A 85 8.55 13.60 14.50
N GLU A 86 8.49 13.50 13.18
CA GLU A 86 7.53 12.63 12.49
C GLU A 86 7.88 11.13 12.53
N SER A 87 8.98 10.74 13.21
CA SER A 87 9.41 9.33 13.34
C SER A 87 9.53 8.60 12.00
N LEU A 88 9.96 9.32 10.96
CA LEU A 88 10.18 8.77 9.62
C LEU A 88 11.54 8.05 9.53
N PRO A 89 11.73 7.10 8.59
CA PRO A 89 12.97 6.33 8.48
C PRO A 89 14.19 7.20 8.16
N SER A 90 15.13 7.31 9.10
CA SER A 90 16.35 8.12 8.94
C SER A 90 17.22 7.70 7.74
N GLU A 91 17.17 6.42 7.35
CA GLU A 91 17.85 5.92 6.16
C GLU A 91 17.38 6.63 4.88
N THR A 92 16.09 6.92 4.77
CA THR A 92 15.53 7.59 3.59
C THR A 92 16.03 9.03 3.50
N PHE A 93 16.15 9.71 4.64
CA PHE A 93 16.74 11.05 4.73
C PHE A 93 18.21 11.07 4.29
N ASN A 94 19.02 10.15 4.83
CA ASN A 94 20.44 10.05 4.48
C ASN A 94 20.64 9.70 3.00
N LYS A 95 19.84 8.77 2.45
CA LYS A 95 19.86 8.43 1.02
C LYS A 95 19.54 9.63 0.13
N LEU A 96 18.58 10.46 0.54
CA LEU A 96 18.24 11.67 -0.21
C LEU A 96 19.38 12.70 -0.18
N LEU A 97 19.98 12.95 0.99
CA LEU A 97 21.11 13.88 1.09
C LEU A 97 22.31 13.44 0.25
N ASN A 98 22.67 12.15 0.31
CA ASN A 98 23.77 11.62 -0.49
C ASN A 98 23.51 11.82 -2.00
N ARG A 99 22.30 11.50 -2.48
CA ARG A 99 21.93 11.72 -3.88
C ARG A 99 22.08 13.18 -4.31
N LEU A 100 21.61 14.12 -3.48
CA LEU A 100 21.72 15.55 -3.78
C LEU A 100 23.18 16.04 -3.77
N LYS A 101 24.03 15.47 -2.91
CA LYS A 101 25.47 15.74 -2.91
C LYS A 101 26.13 15.23 -4.18
N ASP A 102 25.75 14.03 -4.63
CA ASP A 102 26.28 13.43 -5.85
C ASP A 102 25.82 14.20 -7.10
N GLU A 103 24.58 14.68 -7.13
CA GLU A 103 24.05 15.57 -8.18
C GLU A 103 24.86 16.88 -8.27
N ALA A 104 25.13 17.53 -7.13
CA ALA A 104 25.93 18.76 -7.09
C ALA A 104 27.38 18.58 -7.56
N LYS A 105 27.97 17.38 -7.40
CA LYS A 105 29.31 17.07 -7.90
C LYS A 105 29.34 16.93 -9.42
N LYS A 106 28.33 16.28 -10.00
CA LYS A 106 28.25 16.03 -11.45
C LYS A 106 28.15 17.32 -12.27
N GLU A 107 27.45 18.32 -11.76
CA GLU A 107 27.34 19.63 -12.41
C GLU A 107 28.70 20.35 -12.52
N LYS A 108 29.63 20.10 -11.58
CA LYS A 108 30.98 20.69 -11.60
C LYS A 108 31.95 20.03 -12.57
N GLU A 109 31.69 18.78 -12.96
CA GLU A 109 32.54 18.02 -13.89
C GLU A 109 32.09 18.19 -15.36
N GLY A 110 30.88 18.72 -15.60
CA GLY A 110 30.34 18.93 -16.94
C GLY A 110 30.70 20.27 -17.61
N GLU A 111 31.35 21.20 -16.90
CA GLU A 111 31.67 22.55 -17.40
C GLU A 111 33.12 22.68 -17.94
N THR A 112 33.91 21.60 -17.95
CA THR A 112 35.32 21.61 -18.42
C THR A 112 35.54 20.74 -19.66
N ASN A 113 34.73 20.89 -20.71
CA ASN A 113 35.03 20.36 -22.05
C ASN A 113 34.52 21.32 -23.14
#